data_AF-A0A3B9N5B3-F1
#
_entry.id   AF-A0A3B9N5B3-F1
#
_cell.length_a   1.000
_cell.length_b   1.000
_cell.length_c   1.000
_cell.angle_alpha   90.00
_cell.angle_beta   90.00
_cell.angle_gamma   90.00
#
_symmetry.space_group_name_H-M   'P 1'
#
loop_
_entity.id
_entity.type
_entity.pdbx_description
1 polymer ?
#
loop_
_entity_poly.entity_id
_entity_poly.type
_entity_poly.pdbx_seq_one_letter_code
_entity_poly.pdbx_strand_id
1 'polypeptide(L)' 'MNKIEELIKSKESKGLPFRPTQEFYDAIQINSKRFGLLRRNEKPATVDELKRIADYFEIPLKELIEI' A
#
# COMPACT_ATOMS: atom_id res chain seq x y z
N MET A 1 14.32 -1.62 0.90
CA MET A 1 13.24 -1.09 0.06
C MET A 1 11.96 -1.14 0.87
N ASN A 2 11.01 -0.24 0.62
CA ASN A 2 9.72 -0.24 1.33
C ASN A 2 8.83 -1.36 0.79
N LYS A 3 8.39 -2.29 1.65
CA LYS A 3 7.51 -3.43 1.28
C LYS A 3 6.21 -2.96 0.63
N ILE A 4 5.66 -1.81 1.03
CA ILE A 4 4.48 -1.22 0.39
C ILE A 4 4.80 -0.84 -1.06
N GLU A 5 5.94 -0.18 -1.31
CA GLU A 5 6.34 0.18 -2.67
C GLU A 5 6.62 -1.05 -3.54
N GLU A 6 7.21 -2.09 -2.96
CA GLU A 6 7.44 -3.37 -3.64
C GLU A 6 6.13 -4.06 -4.01
N LEU A 7 5.16 -4.10 -3.09
CA LEU A 7 3.82 -4.60 -3.37
C LEU A 7 3.18 -3.83 -4.52
N ILE A 8 3.17 -2.50 -4.45
CA ILE A 8 2.59 -1.67 -5.51
C ILE A 8 3.26 -1.97 -6.85
N LYS A 9 4.60 -1.98 -6.91
CA LYS A 9 5.36 -2.31 -8.12
C LYS A 9 5.05 -3.71 -8.65
N SER A 10 4.82 -4.69 -7.79
CA SER A 10 4.45 -6.06 -8.23
C SER A 10 3.07 -6.12 -8.89
N LYS A 11 2.17 -5.16 -8.56
CA LYS A 11 0.86 -5.03 -9.19
C LYS A 11 0.89 -4.15 -10.44
N GLU A 12 1.97 -3.41 -10.68
CA GLU A 12 2.18 -2.67 -11.93
C GLU A 12 2.49 -3.64 -13.07
N SER A 13 1.70 -3.58 -14.15
CA SER A 13 2.01 -4.30 -15.39
C SER A 13 2.91 -3.44 -16.27
N LYS A 14 3.68 -4.06 -17.19
CA LYS A 14 4.55 -3.31 -18.13
C LYS A 14 3.75 -2.20 -18.83
N GLY A 15 4.07 -0.94 -18.50
CA GLY A 15 3.43 0.25 -19.07
C GLY A 15 2.16 0.73 -18.38
N LEU A 16 1.67 0.03 -17.35
CA LEU A 16 0.47 0.39 -16.59
C LEU A 16 0.85 0.66 -15.12
N PRO A 17 1.21 1.91 -14.77
CA PRO A 17 1.53 2.27 -13.40
C PRO A 17 0.28 2.13 -12.52
N PHE A 18 0.49 1.76 -11.26
CA PHE A 18 -0.58 1.67 -10.28
C PHE A 18 -1.07 3.08 -9.99
N ARG A 19 -2.31 3.36 -10.38
CA ARG A 19 -2.99 4.63 -10.14
C ARG A 19 -4.02 4.42 -9.04
N PRO A 20 -3.71 4.78 -7.78
CA PRO A 20 -4.68 4.67 -6.70
C PRO A 20 -5.89 5.56 -7.02
N THR A 21 -7.08 4.96 -6.99
CA THR A 21 -8.37 5.61 -7.21
C THR A 21 -8.99 6.07 -5.88
N GLN A 22 -10.09 6.83 -5.94
CA GLN A 22 -10.84 7.15 -4.73
C GLN A 22 -11.36 5.89 -4.03
N GLU A 23 -11.84 4.91 -4.80
CA GLU A 23 -12.28 3.61 -4.30
C GLU A 23 -11.18 2.87 -3.52
N PHE A 24 -9.94 2.90 -4.00
CA PHE A 24 -8.80 2.36 -3.25
C PHE A 24 -8.66 3.05 -1.89
N TYR A 25 -8.62 4.38 -1.87
CA TYR A 25 -8.47 5.15 -0.63
C TYR A 25 -9.61 4.91 0.36
N ASP A 26 -10.83 4.78 -0.15
CA ASP A 26 -12.01 4.47 0.66
C ASP A 26 -11.93 3.05 1.23
N ALA A 27 -11.49 2.07 0.43
CA ALA A 27 -11.34 0.68 0.84
C ALA A 27 -10.27 0.50 1.93
N ILE A 28 -9.11 1.13 1.77
CA ILE A 28 -8.04 1.07 2.78
C ILE A 28 -8.19 2.13 3.87
N GLN A 29 -9.23 2.96 3.80
CA GLN A 29 -9.60 3.99 4.76
C GLN A 29 -8.43 4.92 5.13
N ILE A 30 -7.68 5.40 4.14
CA ILE A 30 -6.68 6.45 4.28
C ILE A 30 -6.78 7.44 3.13
N ASN A 31 -6.41 8.70 3.37
CA ASN A 31 -6.36 9.70 2.31
C ASN A 31 -5.09 9.56 1.44
N SER A 32 -5.13 10.18 0.26
CA SER A 32 -4.04 10.19 -0.72
C SER A 32 -2.73 10.72 -0.17
N LYS A 33 -2.78 11.75 0.69
CA LYS A 33 -1.59 12.31 1.36
C LYS A 33 -0.94 11.28 2.26
N ARG A 34 -1.71 10.58 3.08
CA ARG A 34 -1.23 9.52 3.98
C ARG A 34 -0.62 8.38 3.18
N PHE A 35 -1.32 7.89 2.15
CA PHE A 35 -0.78 6.85 1.27
C PHE A 35 0.55 7.25 0.63
N GLY A 36 0.68 8.50 0.17
CA GLY A 36 1.94 9.01 -0.37
C GLY A 36 3.11 8.98 0.64
N LEU A 37 2.84 9.33 1.90
CA LEU A 37 3.85 9.24 2.98
C LEU A 37 4.26 7.78 3.26
N LEU A 38 3.29 6.86 3.26
CA LEU A 38 3.55 5.43 3.44
C LEU A 38 4.37 4.88 2.29
N ARG A 39 3.98 5.18 1.04
CA ARG A 39 4.63 4.73 -0.19
C ARG A 39 6.09 5.20 -0.28
N ARG A 40 6.36 6.47 0.06
CA ARG A 40 7.72 7.04 0.08
C ARG A 40 8.54 6.68 1.32
N ASN A 41 7.99 5.90 2.25
CA ASN A 41 8.62 5.54 3.53
C ASN A 41 9.00 6.77 4.40
N GLU A 42 8.30 7.89 4.24
CA GLU A 42 8.52 9.11 5.02
C GLU A 42 7.87 9.03 6.41
N LYS A 43 6.83 8.20 6.52
CA LYS A 43 6.17 7.89 7.79
C LYS A 43 5.92 6.39 7.89
N PRO A 44 6.12 5.79 9.08
CA PRO A 44 5.79 4.38 9.28
C PRO A 44 4.28 4.16 9.15
N ALA A 45 3.93 3.01 8.59
CA ALA A 45 2.57 2.50 8.59
C ALA A 45 2.20 1.96 9.98
N THR A 46 0.95 2.11 10.37
CA THR A 46 0.42 1.38 11.52
C THR A 46 0.05 -0.05 11.12
N VAL A 47 -0.06 -0.96 12.10
CA VAL A 47 -0.50 -2.34 11.85
C VAL A 47 -1.87 -2.37 11.16
N ASP A 48 -2.79 -1.48 11.53
CA ASP A 48 -4.13 -1.37 10.91
C ASP A 48 -4.07 -0.89 9.46
N GLU A 49 -3.15 0.03 9.13
CA GLU A 49 -2.93 0.45 7.73
C GLU A 49 -2.34 -0.69 6.90
N LEU A 50 -1.34 -1.39 7.44
CA LEU A 50 -0.77 -2.56 6.76
C LEU A 50 -1.81 -3.66 6.55
N LYS A 51 -2.65 -3.92 7.55
CA LYS A 51 -3.74 -4.90 7.46
C LYS A 51 -4.73 -4.54 6.35
N ARG A 52 -5.21 -3.29 6.32
CA ARG A 52 -6.15 -2.84 5.28
C ARG A 52 -5.55 -2.91 3.87
N ILE A 53 -4.27 -2.56 3.73
CA ILE A 53 -3.55 -2.70 2.45
C ILE A 53 -3.42 -4.18 2.07
N ALA A 54 -3.03 -5.05 3.01
CA ALA A 54 -2.91 -6.48 2.78
C ALA A 54 -4.25 -7.11 2.35
N ASP A 55 -5.33 -6.75 3.06
CA ASP A 55 -6.69 -7.20 2.77
C ASP A 55 -7.15 -6.75 1.37
N TYR A 56 -6.89 -5.49 0.99
CA TYR A 56 -7.25 -4.97 -0.34
C TYR A 56 -6.53 -5.70 -1.49
N PHE A 57 -5.25 -6.04 -1.28
CA PHE A 57 -4.45 -6.74 -2.30
C PHE A 57 -4.52 -8.27 -2.19
N GLU A 58 -5.32 -8.78 -1.25
CA GLU A 58 -5.52 -10.20 -0.96
C GLU A 58 -4.21 -10.95 -0.66
N ILE A 59 -3.32 -10.32 0.12
CA ILE A 59 -2.05 -10.91 0.53
C ILE A 59 -1.98 -11.12 2.05
N PRO A 60 -1.15 -12.06 2.54
CA PRO A 60 -0.87 -12.19 3.96
C PRO A 60 -0.19 -10.94 4.54
N LEU A 61 -0.71 -10.41 5.65
CA LEU A 61 -0.12 -9.26 6.37
C LEU A 61 1.38 -9.44 6.71
N LYS A 62 1.83 -10.68 6.95
CA LYS A 62 3.25 -11.00 7.19
C LYS A 62 4.18 -10.52 6.07
N GLU A 63 3.71 -10.43 4.83
CA GLU A 63 4.50 -9.94 3.69
C GLU A 63 4.81 -8.44 3.81
N LEU A 64 4.04 -7.70 4.62
CA LEU A 64 4.22 -6.28 4.88
C LEU A 64 4.85 -5.97 6.25
N ILE A 65 4.81 -6.91 7.21
CA ILE A 65 5.34 -6.74 8.58
C ILE A 65 6.84 -7.00 8.70
N GLU A 66 7.49 -7.61 7.70
CA GLU A 66 8.96 -7.68 7.66
C GLU A 66 9.56 -6.26 7.54
N ILE A 67 9.69 -5.60 8.68
CA ILE A 67 10.31 -4.31 8.95
C ILE A 67 11.59 -4.57 9.75
#